data_AF-A0AAV0WDF9-F1
#
_entry.id   AF-A0AAV0WDF9-F1
#
_cell.length_a   1.000
_cell.length_b   1.000
_cell.length_c   1.000
_cell.angle_alpha   90.00
_cell.angle_beta   90.00
_cell.angle_gamma   90.00
#
_symmetry.space_group_name_H-M   'P 1'
#
loop_
_entity.id
_entity.type
_entity.pdbx_description
1 polymer ?
#
loop_
_entity_poly.entity_id
_entity_poly.type
_entity_poly.pdbx_seq_one_letter_code
_entity_poly.pdbx_strand_id
1 'polypeptide(L)'
;MWDKILNQIYRVNKLLQSSNISIDQASKMINCLNVSLQEMRDSGNEQIKTEAISICDKVGIKSELKIKRTIKRKVMSGENSSGEDISADQFLTLEYYKVLDNMMAQMKWRFEQLSNIAVDFQFLSAHSLSVTPVE
;
A
#
# COMPACT_ATOMS: atom_id res chain seq x y z
N MET A 1 -4.51 9.78 4.00
CA MET A 1 -4.12 8.39 3.67
C MET A 1 -5.12 7.72 2.74
N TRP A 2 -6.33 7.36 3.22
CA TRP A 2 -7.32 6.60 2.43
C TRP A 2 -7.65 7.22 1.08
N ASP A 3 -7.86 8.52 1.02
CA ASP A 3 -8.13 9.22 -0.24
C ASP A 3 -7.02 9.00 -1.28
N LYS A 4 -5.74 9.12 -0.90
CA LYS A 4 -4.60 8.85 -1.79
C LYS A 4 -4.61 7.42 -2.32
N ILE A 5 -4.79 6.45 -1.43
CA ILE A 5 -4.82 5.03 -1.78
C ILE A 5 -6.00 4.73 -2.72
N LEU A 6 -7.21 5.14 -2.35
CA LEU A 6 -8.43 4.89 -3.10
C LEU A 6 -8.40 5.56 -4.46
N ASN A 7 -7.86 6.78 -4.57
CA ASN A 7 -7.72 7.46 -5.85
C ASN A 7 -6.77 6.73 -6.80
N GLN A 8 -5.64 6.20 -6.31
CA GLN A 8 -4.73 5.40 -7.15
C GLN A 8 -5.42 4.11 -7.63
N ILE A 9 -6.05 3.38 -6.71
CA ILE A 9 -6.79 2.15 -7.05
C ILE A 9 -7.91 2.44 -8.04
N TYR A 10 -8.67 3.53 -7.84
CA TYR A 10 -9.77 3.93 -8.70
C TYR A 10 -9.30 4.22 -10.13
N ARG A 11 -8.19 4.94 -10.30
CA ARG A 11 -7.62 5.25 -11.63
C ARG A 11 -7.23 3.99 -12.37
N VAL A 12 -6.54 3.06 -11.69
CA VAL A 12 -6.13 1.78 -12.26
C VAL A 12 -7.35 0.93 -12.61
N ASN A 13 -8.35 0.85 -11.72
CA ASN A 13 -9.58 0.10 -11.96
C ASN A 13 -10.35 0.65 -13.17
N LYS A 14 -10.45 1.98 -13.32
CA LYS A 14 -11.06 2.61 -14.49
C LYS A 14 -10.33 2.26 -15.78
N LEU A 15 -9.00 2.17 -15.75
CA LEU A 15 -8.20 1.77 -16.89
C LEU A 15 -8.42 0.28 -17.23
N LEU A 16 -8.42 -0.60 -16.23
CA LEU A 16 -8.65 -2.04 -16.42
C LEU A 16 -10.04 -2.33 -17.02
N GLN A 17 -11.03 -1.48 -16.74
CA GLN A 17 -12.37 -1.59 -17.29
C GLN A 17 -12.52 -0.92 -18.67
N SER A 18 -11.46 -0.28 -19.20
CA SER A 18 -11.51 0.34 -20.52
C SER A 18 -11.50 -0.73 -21.62
N SER A 19 -12.20 -0.45 -22.73
CA SER A 19 -12.36 -1.41 -23.83
C SER A 19 -11.09 -1.63 -24.68
N ASN A 20 -10.03 -0.83 -24.46
CA ASN A 20 -8.83 -0.80 -25.29
C ASN A 20 -7.55 -1.12 -24.51
N ILE A 21 -7.65 -1.96 -23.48
CA ILE A 21 -6.50 -2.35 -22.67
C ILE A 21 -5.97 -3.71 -23.10
N SER A 22 -4.66 -3.78 -23.39
CA SER A 22 -3.99 -5.06 -23.61
C SER A 22 -3.60 -5.73 -22.28
N ILE A 23 -3.38 -7.04 -22.31
CA ILE A 23 -2.96 -7.81 -21.12
C ILE A 23 -1.62 -7.28 -20.57
N ASP A 24 -0.67 -6.93 -21.44
CA ASP A 24 0.61 -6.33 -21.07
C ASP A 24 0.42 -4.96 -20.38
N GLN A 25 -0.44 -4.10 -20.93
CA GLN A 25 -0.75 -2.79 -20.33
C GLN A 25 -1.45 -2.95 -18.97
N ALA A 26 -2.38 -3.89 -18.86
CA ALA A 26 -3.07 -4.20 -17.61
C ALA A 26 -2.09 -4.67 -16.53
N SER A 27 -1.20 -5.61 -16.87
CA SER A 27 -0.15 -6.10 -15.97
C SER A 27 0.80 -4.98 -15.52
N LYS A 28 1.27 -4.15 -16.46
CA LYS A 28 2.12 -3.00 -16.15
C LYS A 28 1.44 -2.01 -15.21
N MET A 29 0.18 -1.68 -15.44
CA MET A 29 -0.53 -0.71 -14.61
C MET A 29 -0.71 -1.21 -13.17
N ILE A 30 -0.94 -2.51 -12.98
CA ILE A 30 -1.05 -3.11 -11.66
C ILE A 30 0.31 -3.16 -10.96
N ASN A 31 1.39 -3.43 -11.70
CA ASN A 31 2.74 -3.33 -11.15
C ASN A 31 3.08 -1.89 -10.74
N CYS A 32 2.72 -0.88 -11.53
CA CYS A 32 2.86 0.53 -11.15
C CYS A 32 2.07 0.85 -9.87
N LEU A 33 0.87 0.31 -9.71
CA LEU A 33 0.09 0.46 -8.48
C LEU A 33 0.81 -0.13 -7.27
N ASN A 34 1.36 -1.34 -7.40
CA ASN A 34 2.12 -1.99 -6.33
C ASN A 34 3.38 -1.19 -5.95
N VAL A 35 4.12 -0.68 -6.94
CA VAL A 35 5.28 0.19 -6.70
C VAL A 35 4.86 1.46 -5.97
N SER A 36 3.76 2.10 -6.38
CA SER A 36 3.24 3.30 -5.70
C SER A 36 2.83 3.02 -4.24
N LEU A 37 2.23 1.86 -3.96
CA LEU A 37 1.90 1.45 -2.58
C LEU A 37 3.18 1.19 -1.75
N GLN A 38 4.20 0.59 -2.35
CA GLN A 38 5.50 0.36 -1.72
C GLN A 38 6.21 1.68 -1.39
N GLU A 39 6.24 2.64 -2.32
CA GLU A 39 6.79 3.98 -2.09
C GLU A 39 6.07 4.70 -0.94
N MET A 40 4.74 4.58 -0.89
CA MET A 40 3.92 5.13 0.18
C MET A 40 4.30 4.49 1.53
N ARG A 41 4.58 3.19 1.54
CA ARG A 41 5.01 2.49 2.75
C ARG A 41 6.39 2.95 3.22
N ASP A 42 7.34 3.06 2.31
CA ASP A 42 8.75 3.30 2.67
C ASP A 42 9.02 4.76 3.08
N SER A 43 8.28 5.72 2.52
CA SER A 43 8.55 7.15 2.73
C SER A 43 7.32 7.97 3.17
N GLY A 44 6.12 7.42 3.07
CA GLY A 44 4.88 8.18 3.24
C GLY A 44 4.42 8.39 4.69
N ASN A 45 4.98 7.69 5.67
CA ASN A 45 4.48 7.73 7.06
C ASN A 45 4.47 9.16 7.64
N GLU A 46 5.62 9.84 7.59
CA GLU A 46 5.74 11.21 8.14
C GLU A 46 4.90 12.23 7.35
N GLN A 47 4.77 12.06 6.03
CA GLN A 47 3.90 12.90 5.21
C GLN A 47 2.42 12.73 5.60
N ILE A 48 1.99 11.50 5.88
CA ILE A 48 0.61 11.22 6.29
C ILE A 48 0.31 11.78 7.68
N LYS A 49 1.27 11.70 8.61
CA LYS A 49 1.14 12.30 9.94
C LYS A 49 0.99 13.82 9.86
N THR A 50 1.86 14.49 9.10
CA THR A 50 1.82 15.95 8.92
C THR A 50 0.55 16.42 8.21
N GLU A 51 0.09 15.69 7.19
CA GLU A 51 -1.20 15.96 6.54
C GLU A 51 -2.37 15.79 7.50
N ALA A 52 -2.36 14.75 8.34
CA ALA A 52 -3.41 14.52 9.32
C ALA A 52 -3.50 15.67 10.35
N ILE A 53 -2.35 16.15 10.85
CA ILE A 53 -2.28 17.31 11.75
C ILE A 53 -2.85 18.56 11.05
N SER A 54 -2.41 18.83 9.82
CA SER A 54 -2.92 19.97 9.04
C SER A 54 -4.44 19.92 8.81
N ILE A 55 -5.00 18.73 8.59
CA ILE A 55 -6.45 18.55 8.43
C ILE A 55 -7.17 18.80 9.76
N CYS A 56 -6.66 18.28 10.88
CA CYS A 56 -7.22 18.53 12.20
C CYS A 56 -7.24 20.03 12.52
N ASP A 57 -6.15 20.74 12.24
CA ASP A 57 -6.04 22.19 12.45
C ASP A 57 -7.06 22.96 11.59
N LYS A 58 -7.24 22.57 10.32
CA LYS A 58 -8.24 23.18 9.41
C LYS A 58 -9.68 22.96 9.87
N VAL A 59 -9.97 21.82 10.49
CA VAL A 59 -11.31 21.46 10.95
C VAL A 59 -11.56 21.91 12.40
N GLY A 60 -10.53 22.44 13.09
CA GLY A 60 -10.64 22.90 14.48
C GLY A 60 -10.68 21.77 15.50
N ILE A 61 -10.13 20.60 15.17
CA ILE A 61 -10.04 19.44 16.07
C ILE A 61 -8.64 19.42 16.70
N LYS A 62 -8.55 19.08 17.99
CA LYS A 62 -7.25 18.89 18.65
C LYS A 62 -6.47 17.76 17.97
N SER A 63 -5.27 18.08 17.49
CA SER A 63 -4.35 17.20 16.78
C SER A 63 -3.59 16.20 17.70
N GLU A 64 -4.05 16.01 18.94
CA GLU A 64 -3.40 15.16 19.94
C GLU A 64 -3.84 13.69 19.80
N LEU A 65 -2.87 12.79 19.65
CA LEU A 65 -3.13 11.35 19.67
C LEU A 65 -3.49 10.90 21.09
N LYS A 66 -4.68 10.31 21.27
CA LYS A 66 -5.09 9.76 22.57
C LYS A 66 -4.22 8.55 22.92
N ILE A 67 -3.49 8.66 24.02
CA ILE A 67 -2.70 7.56 24.59
C ILE A 67 -3.68 6.45 25.00
N LYS A 68 -3.52 5.25 24.43
CA LYS A 68 -4.30 4.08 24.83
C LYS A 68 -3.91 3.68 26.26
N ARG A 69 -4.88 3.30 27.07
CA ARG A 69 -4.65 2.90 28.47
C ARG A 69 -3.71 1.68 28.52
N THR A 70 -2.58 1.79 29.23
CA THR A 70 -1.67 0.67 29.48
C THR A 70 -2.38 -0.42 30.29
N ILE A 71 -2.51 -1.62 29.72
CA ILE A 71 -3.06 -2.78 30.43
C ILE A 71 -1.92 -3.47 31.14
N LYS A 72 -1.93 -3.43 32.48
CA LYS A 72 -0.94 -4.18 33.28
C LYS A 72 -1.26 -5.67 33.22
N ARG A 73 -0.29 -6.50 32.83
CA ARG A 73 -0.37 -7.96 33.02
C ARG A 73 0.02 -8.34 34.43
N LYS A 74 -0.48 -9.48 34.91
CA LYS A 74 0.01 -10.10 36.16
C LYS A 74 1.45 -10.56 35.92
N VAL A 75 2.34 -10.22 36.83
CA VAL A 75 3.79 -10.48 36.72
C VAL A 75 4.25 -11.26 37.94
N MET A 76 5.18 -12.21 37.74
CA MET A 76 5.72 -13.02 38.84
C MET A 76 6.81 -12.27 39.61
N SER A 77 7.10 -12.69 40.84
CA SER A 77 8.16 -12.09 41.65
C SER A 77 9.50 -12.15 40.93
N GLY A 78 10.11 -10.99 40.69
CA GLY A 78 11.39 -10.85 39.98
C GLY A 78 11.26 -10.45 38.51
N GLU A 79 10.06 -10.45 37.94
CA GLU A 79 9.81 -9.95 36.59
C GLU A 79 9.41 -8.47 36.61
N ASN A 80 9.87 -7.71 35.60
CA ASN A 80 9.43 -6.33 35.39
C ASN A 80 8.15 -6.31 34.55
N SER A 81 7.09 -5.70 35.06
CA SER A 81 5.84 -5.48 34.32
C SER A 81 5.93 -4.22 33.44
N SER A 82 6.87 -4.16 32.50
CA SER A 82 6.72 -3.20 31.40
C SER A 82 5.70 -3.79 30.43
N GLY A 83 4.42 -3.42 30.59
CA GLY A 83 3.53 -3.51 29.44
C GLY A 83 4.23 -2.81 28.27
N GLU A 84 4.28 -3.41 27.10
CA GLU A 84 4.81 -2.76 25.89
C GLU A 84 4.00 -1.47 25.69
N ASP A 85 4.52 -0.35 26.22
CA ASP A 85 3.93 0.97 26.05
C ASP A 85 4.28 1.45 24.65
N ILE A 86 3.58 0.87 23.66
CA ILE A 86 3.62 1.36 22.28
C ILE A 86 3.04 2.78 22.32
N SER A 87 3.88 3.76 22.01
CA SER A 87 3.45 5.16 21.89
C SER A 87 2.30 5.27 20.88
N ALA A 88 1.38 6.22 21.07
CA ALA A 88 0.28 6.42 20.14
C ALA A 88 0.78 6.68 18.70
N ASP A 89 1.96 7.29 18.54
CA ASP A 89 2.62 7.49 17.24
C ASP A 89 3.13 6.18 16.62
N GLN A 90 3.71 5.29 17.43
CA GLN A 90 4.14 3.97 16.99
C GLN A 90 2.94 3.09 16.62
N PHE A 91 1.83 3.21 17.37
CA PHE A 91 0.59 2.52 17.04
C PHE A 91 0.02 3.00 15.70
N LEU A 92 -0.03 4.32 15.47
CA LEU A 92 -0.45 4.89 14.20
C LEU A 92 0.42 4.38 13.04
N THR A 93 1.73 4.38 13.23
CA THR A 93 2.70 3.87 12.24
C THR A 93 2.49 2.38 11.97
N LEU A 94 2.22 1.58 13.01
CA LEU A 94 1.95 0.15 12.86
C LEU A 94 0.66 -0.11 12.08
N GLU A 95 -0.42 0.60 12.40
CA GLU A 95 -1.69 0.48 11.68
C GLU A 95 -1.56 0.94 10.22
N TYR A 96 -0.79 2.01 9.99
CA TYR A 96 -0.44 2.48 8.65
C TYR A 96 0.23 1.38 7.81
N TYR A 97 1.27 0.74 8.34
CA TYR A 97 1.97 -0.35 7.66
C TYR A 97 1.07 -1.58 7.45
N LYS A 98 0.28 -1.96 8.46
CA LYS A 98 -0.66 -3.10 8.33
C LYS A 98 -1.62 -2.91 7.15
N VAL A 99 -2.16 -1.71 6.97
CA VAL A 99 -3.08 -1.42 5.86
C VAL A 99 -2.37 -1.58 4.52
N LEU A 100 -1.17 -0.99 4.37
CA LEU A 100 -0.42 -1.08 3.11
C LEU A 100 0.05 -2.49 2.81
N ASP A 101 0.58 -3.21 3.81
CA ASP A 101 1.04 -4.59 3.69
C ASP A 101 -0.11 -5.52 3.29
N ASN A 102 -1.27 -5.35 3.90
CA ASN A 102 -2.46 -6.10 3.52
C ASN A 102 -2.86 -5.81 2.07
N MET A 103 -2.92 -4.54 1.68
CA MET A 103 -3.28 -4.17 0.30
C MET A 103 -2.31 -4.72 -0.74
N MET A 104 -1.00 -4.60 -0.51
CA MET A 104 0.00 -5.14 -1.42
C MET A 104 -0.13 -6.66 -1.54
N ALA A 105 -0.34 -7.37 -0.42
CA ALA A 105 -0.55 -8.82 -0.43
C ALA A 105 -1.82 -9.19 -1.24
N GLN A 106 -2.92 -8.47 -1.04
CA GLN A 106 -4.17 -8.69 -1.77
C GLN A 106 -4.04 -8.40 -3.26
N MET A 107 -3.39 -7.30 -3.64
CA MET A 107 -3.16 -6.93 -5.04
C MET A 107 -2.28 -7.97 -5.74
N LYS A 108 -1.20 -8.39 -5.08
CA LYS A 108 -0.31 -9.43 -5.61
C LYS A 108 -1.07 -10.74 -5.82
N TRP A 109 -1.81 -11.21 -4.82
CA TRP A 109 -2.58 -12.44 -4.90
C TRP A 109 -3.65 -12.38 -6.00
N ARG A 110 -4.40 -11.28 -6.07
CA ARG A 110 -5.51 -11.13 -7.02
C ARG A 110 -5.06 -11.07 -8.48
N PHE A 111 -3.89 -10.50 -8.75
CA PHE A 111 -3.41 -10.25 -10.12
C PHE A 111 -2.22 -11.10 -10.54
N GLU A 112 -1.84 -12.09 -9.73
CA GLU A 112 -0.77 -13.05 -10.05
C GLU A 112 -1.01 -13.73 -11.39
N GLN A 113 -2.24 -14.23 -11.63
CA GLN A 113 -2.57 -14.90 -12.89
C GLN A 113 -2.51 -13.97 -14.10
N LEU A 114 -2.93 -12.71 -13.94
CA LEU A 114 -2.79 -11.72 -15.01
C LEU A 114 -1.32 -11.48 -15.36
N SER A 115 -0.45 -11.43 -14.35
CA SER A 115 0.99 -11.29 -14.56
C SER A 115 1.57 -12.50 -15.28
N ASN A 116 1.17 -13.73 -14.89
CA ASN A 116 1.64 -14.95 -15.55
C ASN A 116 1.21 -14.99 -17.02
N ILE A 117 -0.07 -14.70 -17.31
CA ILE A 117 -0.58 -14.64 -18.68
C ILE A 117 0.15 -13.54 -19.48
N ALA A 118 0.42 -12.39 -18.87
CA ALA A 118 1.17 -11.32 -19.55
C ALA A 118 2.59 -11.79 -19.95
N VAL A 119 3.24 -12.59 -19.12
CA VAL A 119 4.55 -13.20 -19.43
C VAL A 119 4.42 -14.24 -20.54
N ASP A 120 3.44 -15.14 -20.45
CA ASP A 120 3.22 -16.20 -21.45
C ASP A 120 2.95 -15.63 -22.84
N PHE A 121 2.22 -14.51 -22.92
CA PHE A 121 1.87 -13.84 -24.18
C PHE A 121 2.82 -12.69 -24.55
N GLN A 122 3.94 -12.54 -23.83
CA GLN A 122 4.89 -11.45 -24.10
C GLN A 122 5.46 -11.52 -25.52
N PHE A 123 5.54 -12.70 -26.12
CA PHE A 123 5.99 -12.90 -27.51
C PHE A 123 5.11 -12.21 -28.56
N LEU A 124 3.84 -11.93 -28.26
CA LEU A 124 2.94 -11.18 -29.14
C LEU A 124 3.19 -9.67 -29.08
N SER A 125 4.05 -9.21 -28.17
CA SER A 125 4.41 -7.80 -28.10
C SER A 125 5.31 -7.40 -29.27
N ALA A 126 5.11 -6.19 -29.79
CA ALA A 126 5.90 -5.65 -30.89
C ALA A 126 7.42 -5.65 -30.60
N HIS A 127 7.81 -5.65 -29.33
CA HIS A 127 9.21 -5.75 -28.91
C HIS A 127 9.83 -7.10 -29.33
N SER A 128 9.13 -8.21 -29.14
CA SER A 128 9.63 -9.55 -29.51
C SER A 128 9.77 -9.74 -31.02
N LEU A 129 8.92 -9.07 -31.82
CA LEU A 129 8.98 -9.09 -33.28
C LEU A 129 10.14 -8.26 -33.85
N SER A 130 10.68 -7.31 -33.10
CA SER A 130 11.83 -6.50 -33.51
C SER A 130 13.20 -7.15 -33.26
N VAL A 131 13.24 -8.20 -32.43
CA VAL A 131 14.48 -8.88 -32.00
C VAL A 131 14.71 -10.18 -32.77
N THR A 132 13.70 -10.72 -33.44
CA THR A 132 13.86 -11.86 -34.34
C THR A 132 14.69 -11.44 -35.57
N PRO A 133 15.87 -12.06 -35.82
CA PRO A 133 16.59 -11.80 -37.05
C PRO A 133 15.72 -12.27 -38.21
N VAL A 134 15.52 -11.38 -39.18
CA VAL A 134 14.96 -11.75 -40.48
C VAL A 134 16.06 -12.54 -41.20
N GLU A 135 15.85 -13.84 -41.39
CA GLU A 135 16.67 -14.67 -42.29
C GLU A 135 16.65 -14.14 -43.73
#